data_AF-A0A358L908-F1
#
_entry.id   AF-A0A358L908-F1
#
_cell.length_a   1.000
_cell.length_b   1.000
_cell.length_c   1.000
_cell.angle_alpha   90.00
_cell.angle_beta   90.00
_cell.angle_gamma   90.00
#
_symmetry.space_group_name_H-M   'P 1'
#
loop_
_entity.id
_entity.type
_entity.pdbx_description
1 polymer ?
#
loop_
_entity_poly.entity_id
_entity_poly.type
_entity_poly.pdbx_seq_one_letter_code
_entity_poly.pdbx_strand_id
1 'polypeptide(L)'
;MPLLLAAAQAWSHPHSFISMQATPVQQDDRLTGLKMHWVMDEITSADLLYDAGKAKPGSVVWKKLAAEVMANVMAQHYFTEFWHEGKPVKFGNLPPE
;
A
#
# COMPACT_ATOMS: atom_id res chain seq x y z
N MET A 1 21.99 16.22 -46.07
CA MET A 1 22.17 15.86 -44.65
C MET A 1 20.80 15.74 -44.03
N PRO A 2 20.29 14.55 -43.72
CA PRO A 2 19.05 14.46 -42.97
C PRO A 2 19.33 14.91 -41.52
N LEU A 3 18.53 15.85 -41.05
CA LEU A 3 18.53 16.34 -39.68
C LEU A 3 17.94 15.23 -38.78
N LEU A 4 18.78 14.56 -38.00
CA LEU A 4 18.35 13.66 -36.93
C LEU A 4 17.82 14.51 -35.77
N LEU A 5 16.49 14.58 -35.64
CA LEU A 5 15.83 15.13 -34.46
C LEU A 5 16.11 14.22 -33.25
N ALA A 6 16.68 14.79 -32.19
CA ALA A 6 16.87 14.10 -30.92
C ALA A 6 15.51 13.81 -30.27
N ALA A 7 15.23 12.55 -29.93
CA ALA A 7 14.01 12.18 -29.21
C ALA A 7 14.06 12.72 -27.77
N ALA A 8 12.95 13.29 -27.31
CA ALA A 8 12.81 13.75 -25.92
C ALA A 8 12.89 12.57 -24.96
N GLN A 9 13.70 12.70 -23.89
CA GLN A 9 13.73 11.68 -22.84
C GLN A 9 12.41 11.71 -22.06
N ALA A 10 11.71 10.58 -22.05
CA ALA A 10 10.57 10.38 -21.17
C ALA A 10 11.08 10.07 -19.76
N TRP A 11 10.75 10.92 -18.79
CA TRP A 11 11.06 10.71 -17.38
C TRP A 11 10.03 9.77 -16.76
N SER A 12 10.14 8.48 -17.07
CA SER A 12 9.29 7.45 -16.45
C SER A 12 9.96 6.88 -15.21
N HIS A 13 9.28 6.93 -14.07
CA HIS A 13 9.64 6.13 -12.90
C HIS A 13 8.94 4.77 -12.96
N PRO A 14 9.42 3.75 -12.21
CA PRO A 14 8.69 2.49 -12.06
C PRO A 14 7.29 2.77 -11.50
N HIS A 15 6.29 2.10 -12.06
CA HIS A 15 4.92 2.14 -11.54
C HIS A 15 4.69 0.84 -10.78
N SER A 16 4.31 0.98 -9.52
CA SER A 16 3.80 -0.12 -8.70
C SER A 16 2.29 -0.11 -8.76
N PHE A 17 1.71 -1.28 -8.96
CA PHE A 17 0.27 -1.47 -8.95
C PHE A 17 -0.14 -2.17 -7.66
N ILE A 18 -1.27 -1.71 -7.10
CA ILE A 18 -1.88 -2.30 -5.92
C ILE A 18 -3.34 -2.57 -6.26
N SER A 19 -3.72 -3.84 -6.24
CA SER A 19 -5.12 -4.22 -6.26
C SER A 19 -5.70 -3.98 -4.88
N MET A 20 -6.73 -3.14 -4.79
CA MET A 20 -7.34 -2.75 -3.52
C MET A 20 -8.80 -3.15 -3.45
N GLN A 21 -9.19 -3.71 -2.31
CA GLN A 21 -10.58 -3.95 -1.96
C GLN A 21 -10.90 -3.28 -0.62
N ALA A 22 -11.98 -2.50 -0.60
CA ALA A 22 -12.48 -1.81 0.57
C ALA A 22 -13.88 -2.32 0.92
N THR A 23 -14.07 -2.79 2.15
CA THR A 23 -15.36 -3.28 2.65
C THR A 23 -15.79 -2.44 3.86
N PRO A 24 -16.94 -1.74 3.79
CA PRO A 24 -17.51 -1.06 4.95
C PRO A 24 -17.80 -2.04 6.10
N VAL A 25 -17.40 -1.68 7.31
CA VAL A 25 -17.71 -2.45 8.52
C VAL A 25 -18.82 -1.74 9.27
N GLN A 26 -19.95 -2.41 9.41
CA GLN A 26 -21.13 -1.89 10.08
C GLN A 26 -21.36 -2.63 11.40
N GLN A 27 -21.74 -1.88 12.43
CA GLN A 27 -22.26 -2.41 13.68
C GLN A 27 -23.54 -1.66 14.00
N ASP A 28 -24.63 -2.39 14.21
CA ASP A 28 -25.98 -1.84 14.30
C ASP A 28 -26.27 -0.92 13.09
N ASP A 29 -26.72 0.31 13.34
CA ASP A 29 -27.01 1.32 12.31
C ASP A 29 -25.84 2.28 12.06
N ARG A 30 -24.60 1.88 12.39
CA ARG A 30 -23.42 2.75 12.30
C ARG A 30 -22.30 2.10 11.50
N LEU A 31 -21.71 2.88 10.59
CA LEU A 31 -20.42 2.56 10.01
C LEU A 31 -19.34 2.75 11.08
N THR A 32 -18.67 1.66 11.46
CA THR A 32 -17.65 1.66 12.52
C THR A 32 -16.23 1.53 12.00
N GLY A 33 -16.06 1.12 10.74
CA GLY A 33 -14.73 1.04 10.13
C GLY A 33 -14.73 0.67 8.66
N LEU A 34 -13.52 0.52 8.13
CA LEU A 34 -13.25 0.01 6.78
C LEU A 34 -12.29 -1.17 6.89
N LYS A 35 -12.67 -2.32 6.33
CA LYS A 35 -11.78 -3.45 6.15
C LYS A 35 -11.15 -3.37 4.77
N MET A 36 -9.84 -3.26 4.74
CA MET A 36 -9.08 -3.09 3.51
C MET A 36 -8.24 -4.34 3.24
N HIS A 37 -8.22 -4.81 1.99
CA HIS A 37 -7.33 -5.88 1.52
C HIS A 37 -6.59 -5.41 0.28
N TRP A 38 -5.27 -5.39 0.35
CA TRP A 38 -4.40 -4.89 -0.70
C TRP A 38 -3.43 -5.98 -1.16
N VAL A 39 -3.25 -6.08 -2.47
CA VAL A 39 -2.31 -7.01 -3.10
C VAL A 39 -1.42 -6.20 -4.04
N MET A 40 -0.12 -6.15 -3.72
CA MET A 40 0.89 -5.54 -4.58
C MET A 40 1.19 -6.46 -5.77
N ASP A 41 1.58 -5.86 -6.88
CA ASP A 41 2.02 -6.61 -8.06
C ASP A 41 3.30 -7.45 -7.80
N GLU A 42 3.61 -8.33 -8.74
CA GLU A 42 4.74 -9.25 -8.63
C GLU A 42 6.09 -8.53 -8.61
N ILE A 43 6.22 -7.39 -9.29
CA ILE A 43 7.49 -6.65 -9.39
C ILE A 43 7.82 -5.99 -8.05
N THR A 44 6.86 -5.29 -7.44
CA THR A 44 7.00 -4.69 -6.12
C THR A 44 7.13 -5.76 -5.04
N SER A 45 6.40 -6.87 -5.16
CA SER A 45 6.52 -7.99 -4.21
C SER A 45 7.89 -8.66 -4.29
N ALA A 46 8.49 -8.73 -5.49
CA ALA A 46 9.83 -9.28 -5.67
C ALA A 46 10.90 -8.46 -4.93
N ASP A 47 10.76 -7.13 -4.87
CA ASP A 47 11.69 -6.26 -4.14
C ASP A 47 11.69 -6.61 -2.64
N LEU A 48 10.51 -6.79 -2.05
CA LEU A 48 10.37 -7.27 -0.66
C LEU A 48 10.97 -8.67 -0.45
N LEU A 49 10.83 -9.56 -1.44
CA LEU A 49 11.44 -10.89 -1.43
C LEU A 49 12.97 -10.83 -1.48
N TYR A 50 13.54 -9.88 -2.23
CA TYR A 50 14.97 -9.64 -2.27
C TYR A 50 15.49 -9.14 -0.92
N ASP A 51 14.76 -8.23 -0.27
CA ASP A 51 15.10 -7.73 1.07
C ASP A 51 15.04 -8.83 2.15
N ALA A 52 14.12 -9.79 2.01
CA ALA A 52 14.07 -10.96 2.88
C ALA A 52 15.22 -11.96 2.64
N GLY A 53 15.90 -11.88 1.48
CA GLY A 53 17.07 -12.68 1.15
C GLY A 53 16.83 -14.19 1.23
N LYS A 54 17.69 -14.92 1.97
CA LYS A 54 17.58 -16.39 2.17
C LYS A 54 16.72 -16.76 3.38
N ALA A 55 15.91 -15.85 3.90
CA ALA A 55 15.11 -16.10 5.09
C ALA A 55 14.11 -17.24 4.84
N LYS A 56 14.15 -18.28 5.69
CA LYS A 56 13.18 -19.37 5.62
C LYS A 56 11.75 -18.82 5.84
N PRO A 57 10.73 -19.39 5.16
CA PRO A 57 9.33 -19.05 5.44
C PRO A 57 9.02 -19.15 6.94
N GLY A 58 8.28 -18.17 7.47
CA GLY A 58 7.91 -18.13 8.88
C GLY A 58 9.00 -17.65 9.85
N SER A 59 10.19 -17.30 9.35
CA SER A 59 11.23 -16.70 10.19
C SER A 59 10.83 -15.32 10.74
N VAL A 60 11.52 -14.90 11.81
CA VAL A 60 11.30 -13.58 12.44
C VAL A 60 11.55 -12.42 11.45
N VAL A 61 12.41 -12.63 10.45
CA VAL A 61 12.71 -11.64 9.41
C VAL A 61 11.44 -11.27 8.63
N TRP A 62 10.64 -12.25 8.21
CA TRP A 62 9.38 -12.02 7.52
C TRP A 62 8.37 -11.26 8.38
N LYS A 63 8.30 -11.57 9.68
CA LYS A 63 7.42 -10.85 10.62
C LYS A 63 7.85 -9.39 10.79
N LYS A 64 9.16 -9.13 10.88
CA LYS A 64 9.71 -7.77 11.00
C LYS A 64 9.46 -6.96 9.72
N LEU A 65 9.73 -7.54 8.55
CA LEU A 65 9.49 -6.88 7.26
C LEU A 65 8.00 -6.54 7.07
N ALA A 66 7.10 -7.49 7.36
CA ALA A 66 5.66 -7.22 7.31
C ALA A 66 5.25 -6.11 8.28
N ALA A 67 5.79 -6.09 9.51
CA ALA A 67 5.52 -5.03 10.47
C ALA A 67 6.01 -3.65 9.99
N GLU A 68 7.19 -3.57 9.36
CA GLU A 68 7.73 -2.33 8.80
C GLU A 68 6.88 -1.80 7.65
N VAL A 69 6.46 -2.68 6.73
CA VAL A 69 5.54 -2.33 5.63
C VAL A 69 4.21 -1.82 6.20
N MET A 70 3.61 -2.53 7.16
CA MET A 70 2.35 -2.13 7.77
C MET A 70 2.46 -0.82 8.55
N ALA A 71 3.57 -0.58 9.27
CA ALA A 71 3.80 0.68 9.98
C ALA A 71 3.88 1.86 9.02
N ASN A 72 4.59 1.72 7.89
CA ASN A 72 4.68 2.76 6.86
C ASN A 72 3.31 3.02 6.21
N VAL A 73 2.56 1.96 5.91
CA VAL A 73 1.21 2.05 5.37
C VAL A 73 0.27 2.83 6.27
N MET A 74 0.26 2.52 7.56
CA MET A 74 -0.62 3.18 8.53
C MET A 74 -0.20 4.63 8.77
N ALA A 75 1.11 4.89 8.90
CA ALA A 75 1.63 6.23 9.18
C ALA A 75 1.39 7.23 8.05
N GLN A 76 1.39 6.76 6.79
CA GLN A 76 1.19 7.59 5.61
C GLN A 76 -0.28 7.69 5.18
N HIS A 77 -1.20 7.04 5.90
CA HIS A 77 -2.61 6.92 5.51
C HIS A 77 -2.78 6.51 4.04
N TYR A 78 -1.93 5.58 3.57
CA TYR A 78 -1.93 5.21 2.17
C TYR A 78 -3.32 4.74 1.74
N PHE A 79 -3.80 5.31 0.64
CA PHE A 79 -5.01 4.89 -0.07
C PHE A 79 -6.31 4.82 0.74
N THR A 80 -6.39 5.53 1.88
CA THR A 80 -7.60 5.56 2.71
C THR A 80 -7.91 7.00 3.12
N GLU A 81 -8.80 7.64 2.37
CA GLU A 81 -9.36 8.95 2.67
C GLU A 81 -10.87 8.81 2.84
N PHE A 82 -11.43 9.35 3.93
CA PHE A 82 -12.86 9.28 4.20
C PHE A 82 -13.37 10.62 4.71
N TRP A 83 -14.51 11.04 4.18
CA TRP A 83 -15.14 12.32 4.49
C TRP A 83 -16.56 12.08 5.00
N HIS A 84 -16.93 12.80 6.05
CA HIS A 84 -18.29 12.82 6.58
C HIS A 84 -18.71 14.27 6.78
N GLU A 85 -19.82 14.68 6.16
CA GLU A 85 -20.36 16.05 6.24
C GLU A 85 -19.31 17.14 5.88
N GLY A 86 -18.49 16.88 4.86
CA GLY A 86 -17.46 17.83 4.42
C GLY A 86 -16.27 17.96 5.37
N LYS A 87 -16.12 17.07 6.36
CA LYS A 87 -14.96 17.00 7.24
C LYS A 87 -14.21 15.67 7.04
N PRO A 88 -12.87 15.69 6.97
CA PRO A 88 -12.10 14.46 6.91
C PRO A 88 -12.23 13.71 8.24
N VAL A 89 -12.43 12.40 8.16
CA VAL A 89 -12.49 11.52 9.33
C VAL A 89 -11.09 11.01 9.62
N LYS A 90 -10.65 11.15 10.87
CA LYS A 90 -9.37 10.59 11.34
C LYS A 90 -9.59 9.16 11.80
N PHE A 91 -8.79 8.24 11.25
CA PHE A 91 -8.74 6.85 11.69
C PHE A 91 -7.83 6.70 12.91
N GLY A 92 -8.08 5.66 13.72
CA GLY A 92 -7.16 5.27 14.79
C GLY A 92 -5.85 4.71 14.24
N ASN A 93 -4.79 4.77 15.04
CA ASN A 93 -3.44 4.36 14.64
C ASN A 93 -3.27 2.84 14.49
N LEU A 94 -4.16 2.05 15.09
CA LEU A 94 -4.12 0.59 15.06
C LEU A 94 -5.51 0.05 14.69
N PRO A 95 -5.59 -0.97 13.83
CA PRO A 95 -6.84 -1.68 13.63
C PRO A 95 -7.27 -2.38 14.94
N PRO A 96 -8.58 -2.50 15.19
CA PRO A 96 -9.08 -3.30 16.31
C PRO A 96 -8.68 -4.77 16.14
N GLU A 97 -8.46 -5.48 17.25
CA GLU A 97 -8.19 -6.94 17.28
C GLU A 97 -9.34 -7.76 16.68
#